data_AF-A0A952GYP8-F1
#
_entry.id   AF-A0A952GYP8-F1
#
_cell.length_a   1.000
_cell.length_b   1.000
_cell.length_c   1.000
_cell.angle_alpha   90.00
_cell.angle_beta   90.00
_cell.angle_gamma   90.00
#
_symmetry.space_group_name_H-M   'P 1'
#
loop_
_entity.id
_entity.type
_entity.pdbx_description
1 polymer ?
#
loop_
_entity_poly.entity_id
_entity_poly.type
_entity_poly.pdbx_seq_one_letter_code
_entity_poly.pdbx_strand_id
1 'polypeptide(L)'
;MNTALEYLARDLHLADRDSLGLAFGHACVQRVRHLLEDADVIRCLDTLGDVVAGRADENQLTAARAEAARLANHHPGSKSIDGCGHAAVSASYAVAKALEGKGLQAASYAAYATVYAQGGAAAVAERESFDAEFGWQCDCLARLAAQSARPMPTASSSVAISSST
;
A
#
# COMPACT_ATOMS: atom_id res chain seq x y z
N MET A 1 -10.56 9.50 -8.75
CA MET A 1 -10.91 9.19 -7.35
C MET A 1 -11.87 8.00 -7.29
N ASN A 2 -11.60 7.04 -6.40
CA ASN A 2 -12.36 5.80 -6.22
C ASN A 2 -13.41 5.97 -5.10
N THR A 3 -14.61 6.39 -5.46
CA THR A 3 -15.69 6.69 -4.50
C THR A 3 -16.14 5.44 -3.71
N ALA A 4 -16.13 4.25 -4.33
CA ALA A 4 -16.48 3.02 -3.65
C ALA A 4 -15.49 2.68 -2.53
N LEU A 5 -14.20 2.87 -2.79
CA LEU A 5 -13.14 2.68 -1.80
C LEU A 5 -13.26 3.70 -0.65
N GLU A 6 -13.61 4.95 -0.94
CA GLU A 6 -13.84 5.98 0.09
C GLU A 6 -14.97 5.60 1.04
N TYR A 7 -16.11 5.13 0.50
CA TYR A 7 -17.22 4.64 1.31
C TYR A 7 -16.81 3.43 2.16
N LEU A 8 -16.16 2.44 1.54
CA LEU A 8 -15.70 1.24 2.24
C LEU A 8 -14.70 1.58 3.37
N ALA A 9 -13.74 2.47 3.11
CA ALA A 9 -12.77 2.90 4.12
C ALA A 9 -13.42 3.63 5.29
N ARG A 10 -14.46 4.43 5.04
CA ARG A 10 -15.25 5.06 6.10
C ARG A 10 -16.01 4.02 6.92
N ASP A 11 -16.68 3.08 6.27
CA ASP A 11 -17.47 2.04 6.95
C ASP A 11 -16.58 1.09 7.77
N LEU A 12 -15.33 0.90 7.35
CA LEU A 12 -14.33 0.12 8.08
C LEU A 12 -13.55 0.92 9.14
N HIS A 13 -13.85 2.22 9.30
CA HIS A 13 -13.13 3.14 10.17
C HIS A 13 -11.61 3.11 9.92
N LEU A 14 -11.20 3.08 8.64
CA LEU A 14 -9.80 2.90 8.26
C LEU A 14 -8.87 3.95 8.89
N ALA A 15 -9.36 5.18 9.04
CA ALA A 15 -8.61 6.29 9.65
C ALA A 15 -8.23 6.04 11.12
N ASP A 16 -8.96 5.17 11.82
CA ASP A 16 -8.74 4.85 13.24
C ASP A 16 -7.93 3.54 13.41
N ARG A 17 -7.49 2.94 12.30
CA ARG A 17 -6.87 1.60 12.27
C ARG A 17 -5.51 1.64 11.59
N ASP A 18 -4.51 2.19 12.28
CA ASP A 18 -3.15 2.39 11.75
C ASP A 18 -2.57 1.13 11.09
N SER A 19 -2.69 -0.04 11.73
CA SER A 19 -2.17 -1.30 11.19
C SER A 19 -2.87 -1.73 9.90
N LEU A 20 -4.19 -1.51 9.78
CA LEU A 20 -4.93 -1.79 8.56
C LEU A 20 -4.60 -0.77 7.46
N GLY A 21 -4.42 0.50 7.83
CA GLY A 21 -3.99 1.57 6.91
C GLY A 21 -2.62 1.28 6.30
N LEU A 22 -1.65 0.88 7.14
CA LEU A 22 -0.31 0.46 6.70
C LEU A 22 -0.36 -0.78 5.82
N ALA A 23 -1.11 -1.82 6.22
CA ALA A 23 -1.22 -3.06 5.44
C ALA A 23 -1.89 -2.83 4.07
N PHE A 24 -2.95 -2.04 4.03
CA PHE A 24 -3.64 -1.67 2.79
C PHE A 24 -2.77 -0.81 1.89
N GLY A 25 -2.12 0.22 2.47
CA GLY A 25 -1.16 1.05 1.76
C GLY A 25 -0.05 0.22 1.13
N HIS A 26 0.60 -0.66 1.92
CA HIS A 26 1.62 -1.60 1.46
C HIS A 26 1.14 -2.48 0.30
N ALA A 27 -0.04 -3.08 0.41
CA ALA A 27 -0.60 -3.91 -0.65
C ALA A 27 -0.78 -3.14 -1.97
N CYS A 28 -1.25 -1.89 -1.90
CA CYS A 28 -1.41 -1.04 -3.09
C CYS A 28 -0.06 -0.71 -3.73
N VAL A 29 0.92 -0.28 -2.93
CA VAL A 29 2.23 0.15 -3.47
C VAL A 29 3.06 -1.02 -4.00
N GLN A 30 2.85 -2.24 -3.49
CA GLN A 30 3.52 -3.42 -4.04
C GLN A 30 3.13 -3.71 -5.50
N ARG A 31 1.91 -3.35 -5.92
CA ARG A 31 1.50 -3.50 -7.33
C ARG A 31 2.31 -2.64 -8.27
N VAL A 32 2.72 -1.45 -7.81
CA VAL A 32 3.50 -0.49 -8.59
C VAL A 32 5.00 -0.54 -8.26
N ARG A 33 5.47 -1.54 -7.50
CA ARG A 33 6.90 -1.72 -7.18
C ARG A 33 7.77 -1.73 -8.44
N HIS A 34 7.30 -2.39 -9.50
CA HIS A 34 8.01 -2.50 -10.77
C HIS A 34 8.18 -1.16 -11.51
N LEU A 35 7.48 -0.11 -11.08
CA LEU A 35 7.60 1.26 -11.61
C LEU A 35 8.56 2.13 -10.79
N LEU A 36 9.06 1.63 -9.65
CA LEU A 36 10.01 2.36 -8.82
C LEU A 36 11.42 2.24 -9.43
N GLU A 37 12.06 3.39 -9.68
CA GLU A 37 13.40 3.47 -10.24
C GLU A 37 14.48 3.64 -9.16
N ASP A 38 14.16 4.36 -8.09
CA ASP A 38 15.09 4.68 -7.00
C ASP A 38 15.18 3.53 -5.99
N ALA A 39 16.37 2.96 -5.84
CA ALA A 39 16.65 1.90 -4.88
C ALA A 39 16.33 2.31 -3.43
N ASP A 40 16.45 3.58 -3.08
CA ASP A 40 16.19 4.08 -1.73
C ASP A 40 14.69 4.14 -1.43
N VAL A 41 13.87 4.45 -2.44
CA VAL A 41 12.41 4.35 -2.35
C VAL A 41 11.98 2.88 -2.21
N ILE A 42 12.63 1.98 -2.95
CA ILE A 42 12.40 0.53 -2.83
C ILE A 42 12.75 0.04 -1.41
N ARG A 43 13.87 0.47 -0.84
CA ARG A 43 14.24 0.14 0.56
C ARG A 43 13.18 0.63 1.55
N CYS A 44 12.63 1.82 1.35
CA CYS A 44 11.55 2.35 2.18
C CYS A 44 10.26 1.51 2.08
N LEU A 45 9.93 1.03 0.87
CA LEU A 45 8.84 0.07 0.67
C LEU A 45 9.09 -1.27 1.37
N ASP A 46 10.32 -1.79 1.30
CA ASP A 46 10.67 -3.04 1.98
C ASP A 46 10.55 -2.91 3.50
N THR A 47 11.00 -1.79 4.08
CA THR A 47 10.79 -1.48 5.50
C THR A 47 9.31 -1.44 5.87
N LEU A 48 8.44 -0.86 5.04
CA LEU A 48 6.99 -0.90 5.27
C LEU A 48 6.46 -2.35 5.30
N GLY A 49 6.94 -3.21 4.41
CA GLY A 49 6.60 -4.63 4.41
C GLY A 49 7.06 -5.36 5.68
N ASP A 50 8.23 -5.02 6.21
CA ASP A 50 8.72 -5.53 7.49
C ASP A 50 7.88 -5.06 8.68
N VAL A 51 7.47 -3.79 8.70
CA VAL A 51 6.57 -3.24 9.73
C VAL A 51 5.22 -3.94 9.71
N VAL A 52 4.60 -4.10 8.53
CA VAL A 52 3.32 -4.81 8.38
C VAL A 52 3.42 -6.27 8.83
N ALA A 53 4.59 -6.89 8.67
CA ALA A 53 4.84 -8.25 9.12
C ALA A 53 5.30 -8.36 10.59
N GLY A 54 5.41 -7.24 11.33
CA GLY A 54 5.87 -7.21 12.71
C GLY A 54 7.36 -7.51 12.89
N ARG A 55 8.17 -7.35 11.83
CA ARG A 55 9.64 -7.56 11.84
C ARG A 55 10.44 -6.27 12.07
N ALA A 56 9.80 -5.11 11.96
CA ALA A 56 10.39 -3.80 12.19
C ALA A 56 9.54 -2.98 13.18
N ASP A 57 10.19 -2.07 13.88
CA ASP A 57 9.57 -1.25 14.94
C ASP A 57 9.17 0.17 14.46
N GLU A 58 8.59 0.96 15.37
CA GLU A 58 8.14 2.33 15.09
C GLU A 58 9.30 3.29 14.77
N ASN A 59 10.52 3.04 15.28
CA ASN A 59 11.69 3.87 14.97
C ASN A 59 12.09 3.67 13.51
N GLN A 60 12.11 2.42 13.05
CA GLN A 60 12.37 2.08 11.65
C GLN A 60 11.29 2.65 10.73
N LEU A 61 10.01 2.55 11.14
CA LEU A 61 8.91 3.16 10.41
C LEU A 61 9.07 4.68 10.29
N THR A 62 9.40 5.36 11.39
CA THR A 62 9.59 6.82 11.43
C THR A 62 10.75 7.27 10.54
N ALA A 63 11.88 6.55 10.58
CA ALA A 63 13.02 6.82 9.71
C ALA A 63 12.67 6.63 8.23
N ALA A 64 12.02 5.52 7.88
CA ALA A 64 11.58 5.25 6.50
C ALA A 64 10.57 6.30 6.01
N ARG A 65 9.65 6.74 6.87
CA ARG A 65 8.66 7.80 6.56
C ARG A 65 9.35 9.12 6.23
N ALA A 66 10.31 9.55 7.06
CA ALA A 66 11.07 10.78 6.82
C ALA A 66 11.84 10.72 5.49
N GLU A 67 12.49 9.58 5.23
CA GLU A 67 13.28 9.39 4.02
C GLU A 67 12.40 9.31 2.76
N ALA A 68 11.31 8.55 2.77
CA ALA A 68 10.39 8.48 1.64
C ALA A 68 9.75 9.83 1.33
N ALA A 69 9.41 10.63 2.35
CA ALA A 69 8.92 11.99 2.16
C ALA A 69 9.97 12.90 1.50
N ARG A 70 11.23 12.80 1.92
CA ARG A 70 12.34 13.51 1.28
C ARG A 70 12.49 13.07 -0.19
N LEU A 71 12.60 11.77 -0.44
CA LEU A 71 12.79 11.22 -1.78
C LEU A 71 11.65 11.60 -2.75
N ALA A 72 10.38 11.47 -2.32
CA ALA A 72 9.24 11.83 -3.16
C ALA A 72 9.22 13.32 -3.55
N ASN A 73 9.62 14.22 -2.64
CA ASN A 73 9.69 15.66 -2.91
C ASN A 73 10.92 16.06 -3.75
N HIS A 74 11.96 15.22 -3.79
CA HIS A 74 13.18 15.45 -4.57
C HIS A 74 13.25 14.61 -5.84
N HIS A 75 12.21 13.82 -6.15
CA HIS A 75 12.18 13.02 -7.37
C HIS A 75 12.19 13.98 -8.57
N PRO A 76 13.25 13.99 -9.40
CA PRO A 76 13.46 15.07 -10.37
C PRO A 76 12.43 15.11 -11.51
N GLY A 77 11.41 14.24 -11.50
CA GLY A 77 10.75 13.76 -12.71
C GLY A 77 11.77 13.03 -13.59
N SER A 78 11.45 11.84 -14.11
CA SER A 78 12.37 11.29 -15.11
C SER A 78 12.36 12.22 -16.34
N LYS A 79 13.53 12.49 -16.93
CA LYS A 79 13.66 13.27 -18.18
C LYS A 79 13.11 12.52 -19.40
N SER A 80 12.35 11.44 -19.19
CA SER A 80 11.92 10.56 -20.25
C SER A 80 10.72 11.16 -21.00
N ILE A 81 10.88 11.24 -22.31
CA ILE A 81 9.92 11.80 -23.27
C ILE A 81 8.73 10.82 -23.49
N ASP A 82 8.85 9.58 -23.00
CA ASP A 82 7.88 8.48 -23.15
C ASP A 82 6.80 8.42 -22.04
N GLY A 83 6.86 9.30 -21.04
CA GLY A 83 5.91 9.35 -19.93
C GLY A 83 6.21 8.39 -18.75
N CYS A 84 7.16 7.45 -18.87
CA CYS A 84 7.53 6.55 -17.77
C CYS A 84 7.91 7.30 -16.48
N GLY A 85 8.47 8.51 -16.61
CA GLY A 85 8.83 9.36 -15.47
C GLY A 85 7.67 9.79 -14.59
N HIS A 86 6.48 10.00 -15.13
CA HIS A 86 5.32 10.40 -14.32
C HIS A 86 4.75 9.24 -13.50
N ALA A 87 4.84 8.01 -14.03
CA ALA A 87 4.44 6.81 -13.32
C ALA A 87 5.38 6.54 -12.12
N ALA A 88 6.70 6.67 -12.32
CA ALA A 88 7.70 6.50 -11.26
C ALA A 88 7.56 7.54 -10.12
N VAL A 89 7.32 8.82 -10.48
CA VAL A 89 7.05 9.88 -9.49
C VAL A 89 5.80 9.52 -8.67
N SER A 90 4.70 9.15 -9.33
CA SER A 90 3.45 8.81 -8.66
C SER A 90 3.60 7.58 -7.76
N ALA A 91 4.34 6.56 -8.21
CA ALA A 91 4.64 5.38 -7.40
C ALA A 91 5.46 5.75 -6.15
N SER A 92 6.41 6.69 -6.26
CA SER A 92 7.19 7.17 -5.12
C SER A 92 6.34 7.94 -4.10
N TYR A 93 5.41 8.78 -4.57
CA TYR A 93 4.42 9.42 -3.70
C TYR A 93 3.48 8.39 -3.05
N ALA A 94 3.13 7.33 -3.76
CA ALA A 94 2.32 6.24 -3.21
C ALA A 94 3.03 5.59 -2.00
N VAL A 95 4.33 5.30 -2.13
CA VAL A 95 5.17 4.75 -1.03
C VAL A 95 5.22 5.71 0.15
N ALA A 96 5.47 7.00 -0.08
CA ALA A 96 5.50 8.01 0.98
C ALA A 96 4.16 8.06 1.74
N LYS A 97 3.03 8.04 1.03
CA LYS A 97 1.70 8.03 1.66
C LYS A 97 1.40 6.72 2.37
N ALA A 98 1.87 5.58 1.86
CA ALA A 98 1.71 4.31 2.55
C ALA A 98 2.44 4.31 3.91
N LEU A 99 3.67 4.85 3.98
CA LEU A 99 4.45 4.98 5.22
C LEU A 99 3.85 6.00 6.22
N GLU A 100 3.09 6.97 5.74
CA GLU A 100 2.30 7.89 6.58
C GLU A 100 1.03 7.23 7.17
N GLY A 101 0.74 5.95 6.88
CA GLY A 101 -0.52 5.30 7.25
C GLY A 101 -1.72 5.76 6.41
N LYS A 102 -1.45 6.56 5.37
CA LYS A 102 -2.44 7.22 4.52
C LYS A 102 -2.87 6.33 3.36
N GLY A 103 -3.49 5.19 3.70
CA GLY A 103 -3.84 4.12 2.76
C GLY A 103 -4.65 4.58 1.54
N LEU A 104 -5.65 5.46 1.72
CA LEU A 104 -6.46 5.99 0.61
C LEU A 104 -5.65 6.86 -0.36
N GLN A 105 -4.77 7.70 0.16
CA GLN A 105 -3.90 8.52 -0.69
C GLN A 105 -2.88 7.64 -1.42
N ALA A 106 -2.30 6.64 -0.73
CA ALA A 106 -1.40 5.66 -1.34
C ALA A 106 -2.08 4.90 -2.48
N ALA A 107 -3.31 4.42 -2.27
CA ALA A 107 -4.11 3.75 -3.30
C ALA A 107 -4.39 4.64 -4.51
N SER A 108 -4.68 5.93 -4.28
CA SER A 108 -4.93 6.89 -5.37
C SER A 108 -3.69 7.10 -6.24
N TYR A 109 -2.51 7.30 -5.63
CA TYR A 109 -1.26 7.44 -6.36
C TYR A 109 -0.84 6.14 -7.08
N ALA A 110 -1.03 4.99 -6.45
CA ALA A 110 -0.74 3.69 -7.06
C ALA A 110 -1.65 3.42 -8.27
N ALA A 111 -2.94 3.78 -8.18
CA ALA A 111 -3.85 3.64 -9.32
C ALA A 111 -3.46 4.55 -10.48
N TYR A 112 -3.12 5.81 -10.19
CA TYR A 112 -2.62 6.73 -11.21
C TYR A 112 -1.35 6.19 -11.87
N ALA A 113 -0.36 5.75 -11.08
CA ALA A 113 0.88 5.18 -11.62
C ALA A 113 0.61 3.97 -12.52
N THR A 114 -0.30 3.08 -12.12
CA THR A 114 -0.69 1.89 -12.89
C THR A 114 -1.31 2.28 -14.24
N VAL A 115 -2.33 3.15 -14.23
CA VAL A 115 -3.03 3.55 -15.45
C VAL A 115 -2.13 4.36 -16.38
N TYR A 116 -1.31 5.26 -15.81
CA TYR A 116 -0.36 6.04 -16.58
C TYR A 116 0.69 5.13 -17.25
N ALA A 117 1.22 4.14 -16.55
CA ALA A 117 2.18 3.19 -17.14
C ALA A 117 1.58 2.36 -18.29
N GLN A 118 0.27 2.12 -18.28
CA GLN A 118 -0.42 1.32 -19.31
C GLN A 118 -0.76 2.11 -20.57
N GLY A 119 -1.11 3.40 -20.46
CA GLY A 119 -1.61 4.17 -21.61
C GLY A 119 -1.35 5.67 -21.55
N GLY A 120 -0.44 6.12 -20.67
CA GLY A 120 0.02 7.50 -20.58
C GLY A 120 -1.08 8.49 -20.21
N ALA A 121 -0.91 9.73 -20.68
CA ALA A 121 -1.80 10.85 -20.37
C ALA A 121 -3.24 10.65 -20.83
N ALA A 122 -3.46 9.96 -21.97
CA ALA A 122 -4.80 9.69 -22.47
C ALA A 122 -5.54 8.71 -21.54
N ALA A 123 -4.88 7.63 -21.10
CA ALA A 123 -5.53 6.65 -20.23
C ALA A 123 -5.95 7.24 -18.87
N VAL A 124 -5.12 8.11 -18.26
CA VAL A 124 -5.48 8.74 -16.98
C VAL A 124 -6.58 9.80 -17.09
N ALA A 125 -6.86 10.32 -18.29
CA ALA A 125 -7.99 11.21 -18.53
C ALA A 125 -9.33 10.46 -18.55
N GLU A 126 -9.30 9.18 -18.94
CA GLU A 126 -10.49 8.33 -19.01
C GLU A 126 -10.75 7.61 -17.69
N ARG A 127 -11.93 7.84 -17.11
CA ARG A 127 -12.29 7.27 -15.80
C ARG A 127 -12.32 5.73 -15.83
N GLU A 128 -12.82 5.15 -16.92
CA GLU A 128 -12.98 3.71 -17.10
C GLU A 128 -11.64 2.96 -17.07
N SER A 129 -10.54 3.63 -17.43
CA SER A 129 -9.19 3.05 -17.34
C SER A 129 -8.80 2.65 -15.91
N PHE A 130 -9.45 3.22 -14.90
CA PHE A 130 -9.18 2.92 -13.50
C PHE A 130 -10.02 1.76 -12.95
N ASP A 131 -11.06 1.30 -13.65
CA ASP A 131 -12.06 0.39 -13.08
C ASP A 131 -11.46 -0.91 -12.55
N ALA A 132 -10.52 -1.50 -13.30
CA ALA A 132 -9.82 -2.72 -12.89
C ALA A 132 -9.02 -2.52 -11.59
N GLU A 133 -8.30 -1.41 -11.48
CA GLU A 133 -7.49 -1.12 -10.29
C GLU A 133 -8.37 -0.72 -9.11
N PHE A 134 -9.44 0.03 -9.35
CA PHE A 134 -10.40 0.43 -8.32
C PHE A 134 -11.15 -0.77 -7.73
N GLY A 135 -11.58 -1.71 -8.56
CA GLY A 135 -12.19 -2.96 -8.11
C GLY A 135 -11.23 -3.75 -7.23
N TRP A 136 -9.99 -3.95 -7.70
CA TRP A 136 -8.96 -4.66 -6.93
C TRP A 136 -8.69 -4.00 -5.56
N GLN A 137 -8.64 -2.66 -5.49
CA GLN A 137 -8.41 -1.94 -4.24
C GLN A 137 -9.52 -2.16 -3.22
N CYS A 138 -10.79 -2.13 -3.66
CA CYS A 138 -11.93 -2.41 -2.79
C CYS A 138 -11.88 -3.84 -2.24
N ASP A 139 -11.65 -4.83 -3.11
CA ASP A 139 -11.56 -6.24 -2.72
C ASP A 139 -10.39 -6.48 -1.75
N CYS A 140 -9.25 -5.83 -2.01
CA CYS A 140 -8.07 -5.91 -1.17
C CYS A 140 -8.34 -5.37 0.25
N LEU A 141 -8.93 -4.17 0.36
CA LEU A 141 -9.25 -3.56 1.64
C LEU A 141 -10.25 -4.41 2.43
N ALA A 142 -11.33 -4.87 1.78
CA ALA A 142 -12.33 -5.73 2.42
C ALA A 142 -11.71 -7.02 2.95
N ARG A 143 -10.85 -7.67 2.15
CA ARG A 143 -10.15 -8.89 2.54
C ARG A 143 -9.19 -8.68 3.71
N LEU A 144 -8.38 -7.61 3.70
CA LEU A 144 -7.48 -7.29 4.80
C LEU A 144 -8.25 -7.00 6.09
N ALA A 145 -9.34 -6.25 6.01
CA ALA A 145 -10.17 -5.95 7.17
C ALA A 145 -10.79 -7.22 7.79
N ALA A 146 -11.26 -8.15 6.95
CA ALA A 146 -11.77 -9.45 7.40
C ALA A 146 -10.69 -10.31 8.08
N GLN A 147 -9.45 -10.28 7.59
CA GLN A 147 -8.33 -10.99 8.19
C GLN A 147 -7.96 -10.42 9.57
N SER A 148 -7.97 -9.09 9.71
CA SER A 148 -7.69 -8.42 10.98
C SER A 148 -8.81 -8.60 12.02
N ALA A 149 -10.05 -8.87 11.59
CA ALA A 149 -11.19 -9.09 12.47
C ALA A 149 -11.27 -10.53 13.00
N ARG A 150 -10.55 -11.47 12.38
CA ARG A 150 -10.60 -12.88 12.79
C ARG A 150 -9.86 -13.06 14.11
N PRO A 151 -10.52 -13.47 15.22
CA PRO A 151 -9.82 -13.80 16.44
C PRO A 151 -8.86 -14.95 16.17
N MET A 152 -7.60 -14.79 16.61
CA MET A 152 -6.59 -15.83 16.53
C MET A 152 -7.14 -17.09 17.23
N PRO A 153 -7.17 -18.26 16.57
CA PRO A 153 -7.61 -19.48 17.24
C PRO A 153 -6.67 -19.73 18.41
N THR A 154 -7.17 -19.58 19.64
CA THR A 154 -6.46 -19.99 20.84
C THR A 154 -6.17 -21.47 20.70
N ALA A 155 -4.88 -21.84 20.67
CA ALA A 155 -4.46 -23.23 20.58
C ALA A 155 -5.20 -24.05 21.64
N SER A 156 -6.08 -24.96 21.20
CA SER A 156 -6.70 -25.94 22.08
C SER A 156 -5.58 -26.72 22.76
N SER A 157 -5.49 -26.55 24.08
CA SER A 157 -4.72 -27.45 24.95
C SER A 157 -5.30 -28.87 24.82
N SER A 158 -4.68 -29.69 23.97
CA SER A 158 -4.83 -31.14 24.09
C SER A 158 -4.13 -31.56 25.37
N VAL A 159 -4.94 -31.73 26.42
CA VAL A 159 -4.57 -32.36 27.68
C VAL A 159 -3.96 -33.74 27.37
N ALA A 160 -2.76 -33.95 27.89
CA ALA A 160 -2.09 -35.24 27.92
C ALA A 160 -2.97 -36.23 28.71
N ILE A 161 -3.32 -37.35 28.09
CA ILE A 161 -3.77 -38.53 28.81
C ILE A 161 -2.58 -39.49 28.85
N SER A 162 -1.80 -39.37 29.92
CA SER A 162 -0.89 -40.43 30.36
C SER A 162 -1.71 -41.68 30.65
N SER A 163 -1.31 -42.82 30.09
CA SER A 163 -1.72 -44.13 30.58
C SER A 163 -0.50 -45.03 30.52
N SER A 164 0.20 -45.08 31.65
CA SER A 164 1.09 -46.17 32.00
C SER A 164 0.22 -47.37 32.39
N THR A 165 0.40 -48.52 31.76
CA THR A 165 0.51 -49.83 32.43
C THR A 165 1.24 -50.80 31.51
#